data_AF-T1JZ74-F1
#
_entry.id   AF-T1JZ74-F1
#
_cell.length_a   1.000
_cell.length_b   1.000
_cell.length_c   1.000
_cell.angle_alpha   90.00
_cell.angle_beta   90.00
_cell.angle_gamma   90.00
#
_symmetry.space_group_name_H-M   'P 1'
#
loop_
_entity.id
_entity.type
_entity.pdbx_description
1 polymer ?
#
loop_
_entity_poly.entity_id
_entity_poly.type
_entity_poly.pdbx_seq_one_letter_code
_entity_poly.pdbx_strand_id
1 'polypeptide(L)'
;MDMILGHFYCDLDGRFSSIRNQETNLGNFFADIMLSSTLSDVAILNSGTLRSDQIHPKGDFKLKDLVHIMPIMDPMIVLSASGEVIWKALENGVSQWPKLEGRFPQVSGIRFAFDPTKPPGHRIDPNYIKIGDEYIDLKKHYRLCTKAYLYQGKDGYNCLKECEVLVPEEECPELCTAIQNHFASMSAVTTRLRRPSRHLQKFVAASKSHTTVSFKMSLDAPTVPLNNNNGISNNKDISNNTNGSTDNNNGLMIENQTPFGSPSPDHNHRDMGLCRLEPKVEDRIIILTNEDMRKSLESERNGDIEMRLTN
;
A
#
# COMPACT_ATOMS: atom_id res chain seq x y z
N MET A 1 -23.52 -17.83 6.79
CA MET A 1 -22.27 -17.21 6.26
C MET A 1 -21.22 -17.21 7.37
N ASP A 2 -20.81 -18.39 7.85
CA ASP A 2 -19.91 -18.52 9.02
C ASP A 2 -18.46 -18.82 8.63
N MET A 3 -18.12 -18.63 7.35
CA MET A 3 -16.76 -18.72 6.86
C MET A 3 -15.89 -17.69 7.57
N ILE A 4 -14.85 -18.17 8.26
CA ILE A 4 -13.84 -17.34 8.91
C ILE A 4 -12.89 -16.83 7.82
N LEU A 5 -12.74 -15.52 7.71
CA LEU A 5 -11.80 -14.87 6.80
C LEU A 5 -10.42 -14.73 7.45
N GLY A 6 -10.38 -14.34 8.72
CA GLY A 6 -9.14 -14.17 9.47
C GLY A 6 -9.38 -14.01 10.96
N HIS A 7 -8.33 -13.66 11.69
CA HIS A 7 -8.37 -13.51 13.14
C HIS A 7 -7.70 -12.19 13.56
N PHE A 8 -8.47 -11.31 14.20
CA PHE A 8 -7.97 -10.05 14.76
C PHE A 8 -7.57 -10.22 16.22
N TYR A 9 -6.49 -9.56 16.63
CA TYR A 9 -6.02 -9.58 18.02
C TYR A 9 -6.40 -8.31 18.80
N CYS A 10 -7.10 -7.37 18.15
CA CYS A 10 -7.69 -6.18 18.74
C CYS A 10 -9.16 -6.06 18.35
N ASP A 11 -9.93 -5.31 19.14
CA ASP A 11 -11.31 -4.97 18.79
C ASP A 11 -11.31 -3.93 17.67
N LEU A 12 -12.30 -3.97 16.77
CA LEU A 12 -12.43 -3.02 15.66
C LEU A 12 -13.62 -2.08 15.91
N ASP A 13 -13.35 -0.77 15.95
CA ASP A 13 -14.38 0.23 16.20
C ASP A 13 -15.10 0.65 14.92
N GLY A 14 -16.32 0.14 14.73
CA GLY A 14 -17.22 0.47 13.63
C GLY A 14 -18.46 1.25 14.05
N ARG A 15 -18.46 1.87 15.23
CA ARG A 15 -19.59 2.69 15.72
C ARG A 15 -19.70 3.99 14.93
N PHE A 16 -20.92 4.42 14.61
CA PHE A 16 -21.15 5.66 13.86
C PHE A 16 -20.66 6.90 14.60
N SER A 17 -20.76 6.90 15.94
CA SER A 17 -20.25 7.98 16.78
C SER A 17 -18.74 8.21 16.64
N SER A 18 -17.99 7.18 16.27
CA SER A 18 -16.53 7.22 16.14
C SER A 18 -16.12 7.33 14.66
N ILE A 19 -16.56 6.39 13.82
CA ILE A 19 -16.09 6.30 12.42
C ILE A 19 -16.48 7.47 11.53
N ARG A 20 -17.49 8.26 11.92
CA ARG A 20 -17.94 9.45 11.19
C ARG A 20 -17.44 10.77 11.78
N ASN A 21 -16.65 10.72 12.86
CA ASN A 21 -16.16 11.91 13.56
C ASN A 21 -14.65 11.89 13.83
N GLN A 22 -14.02 10.73 13.78
CA GLN A 22 -12.60 10.54 14.08
C GLN A 22 -12.03 9.33 13.33
N GLU A 23 -10.71 9.20 13.36
CA GLU A 23 -10.00 8.01 12.91
C GLU A 23 -10.41 6.79 13.75
N THR A 24 -10.61 5.65 13.07
CA THR A 24 -10.79 4.35 13.74
C THR A 24 -9.87 3.32 13.12
N ASN A 25 -9.49 2.32 13.92
CA ASN A 25 -8.67 1.22 13.44
C ASN A 25 -9.37 0.38 12.36
N LEU A 26 -10.71 0.26 12.41
CA LEU A 26 -11.50 -0.35 11.34
C LEU A 26 -11.37 0.47 10.04
N GLY A 27 -11.51 1.80 10.11
CA GLY A 27 -11.36 2.68 8.95
C GLY A 27 -9.97 2.60 8.33
N ASN A 28 -8.93 2.62 9.16
CA ASN A 28 -7.54 2.46 8.73
C ASN A 28 -7.32 1.13 8.01
N PHE A 29 -7.77 0.01 8.59
CA PHE A 29 -7.63 -1.31 7.98
C PHE A 29 -8.23 -1.36 6.57
N PHE A 30 -9.43 -0.81 6.37
CA PHE A 30 -10.09 -0.81 5.07
C PHE A 30 -9.38 0.11 4.09
N ALA A 31 -9.00 1.32 4.52
CA ALA A 31 -8.27 2.27 3.69
C ALA A 31 -6.87 1.74 3.28
N ASP A 32 -6.19 0.99 4.15
CA ASP A 32 -4.89 0.36 3.86
C ASP A 32 -5.02 -0.74 2.80
N ILE A 33 -6.10 -1.52 2.84
CA ILE A 33 -6.41 -2.51 1.81
C ILE A 33 -6.72 -1.82 0.48
N MET A 34 -7.47 -0.71 0.49
CA MET A 34 -7.70 0.10 -0.71
C MET A 34 -6.38 0.59 -1.32
N LEU A 35 -5.50 1.18 -0.50
CA LEU A 35 -4.21 1.70 -0.92
C LEU A 35 -3.32 0.59 -1.53
N SER A 36 -3.18 -0.53 -0.83
CA SER A 36 -2.31 -1.64 -1.23
C SER A 36 -2.84 -2.43 -2.45
N SER A 37 -4.15 -2.60 -2.57
CA SER A 37 -4.77 -3.31 -3.70
C SER A 37 -4.70 -2.55 -5.03
N THR A 38 -4.58 -1.22 -4.98
CA THR A 38 -4.58 -0.35 -6.16
C THR A 38 -3.22 0.29 -6.44
N LEU A 39 -2.24 0.08 -5.57
CA LEU A 39 -0.90 0.69 -5.63
C LEU A 39 -1.02 2.22 -5.82
N SER A 40 -1.83 2.83 -4.95
CA SER A 40 -2.11 4.27 -4.95
C SER A 40 -1.26 4.99 -3.88
N ASP A 41 -1.09 6.30 -4.04
CA ASP A 41 -0.37 7.13 -3.07
C ASP A 41 -1.27 7.52 -1.90
N VAL A 42 -2.56 7.72 -2.19
CA VAL A 42 -3.57 8.13 -1.21
C VAL A 42 -4.83 7.30 -1.40
N ALA A 43 -5.48 6.91 -0.30
CA ALA A 43 -6.81 6.34 -0.31
C ALA A 43 -7.77 7.19 0.53
N ILE A 44 -8.94 7.50 -0.02
CA ILE A 44 -10.04 8.17 0.69
C ILE A 44 -11.30 7.33 0.58
N LEU A 45 -11.80 6.90 1.74
CA LEU A 45 -13.04 6.16 1.91
C LEU A 45 -14.03 6.99 2.73
N ASN A 46 -15.21 7.30 2.19
CA ASN A 46 -16.25 7.92 3.02
C ASN A 46 -16.77 6.91 4.05
N SER A 47 -16.80 7.32 5.31
CA SER A 47 -17.23 6.52 6.47
C SER A 47 -18.66 6.00 6.36
N GLY A 48 -19.52 6.63 5.54
CA GLY A 48 -20.87 6.16 5.22
C GLY A 48 -20.92 4.78 4.55
N THR A 49 -19.78 4.27 4.08
CA THR A 49 -19.61 2.90 3.58
C THR A 49 -19.68 1.86 4.70
N LEU A 50 -19.20 2.21 5.89
CA LEU A 50 -19.01 1.32 7.03
C LEU A 50 -20.24 1.44 7.95
N ARG A 51 -21.09 0.40 7.95
CA ARG A 51 -22.49 0.43 8.40
C ARG A 51 -22.84 -0.46 9.59
N SER A 52 -21.85 -1.07 10.24
CA SER A 52 -22.11 -2.03 11.32
C SER A 52 -22.58 -1.41 12.64
N ASP A 53 -22.26 -0.14 12.91
CA ASP A 53 -22.59 0.59 14.15
C ASP A 53 -22.30 -0.17 15.46
N GLN A 54 -21.19 -0.91 15.51
CA GLN A 54 -20.82 -1.71 16.66
C GLN A 54 -19.31 -1.85 16.77
N ILE A 55 -18.84 -2.33 17.92
CA ILE A 55 -17.48 -2.81 18.09
C ILE A 55 -17.46 -4.28 17.70
N HIS A 56 -16.61 -4.64 16.75
CA HIS A 56 -16.37 -6.05 16.42
C HIS A 56 -15.27 -6.57 17.34
N PRO A 57 -15.57 -7.54 18.22
CA PRO A 57 -14.59 -8.01 19.19
C PRO A 57 -13.41 -8.69 18.50
N LYS A 58 -12.25 -8.64 19.15
CA LYS A 58 -11.09 -9.45 18.76
C LYS A 58 -11.49 -10.92 18.65
N GLY A 59 -10.86 -11.62 17.72
CA GLY A 59 -11.13 -13.02 17.45
C GLY A 59 -11.39 -13.27 15.97
N ASP A 60 -12.18 -14.31 15.72
CA ASP A 60 -12.50 -14.74 14.36
C ASP A 60 -13.39 -13.72 13.64
N PHE A 61 -12.88 -13.19 12.54
CA PHE A 61 -13.62 -12.32 11.64
C PHE A 61 -14.26 -13.15 10.54
N LYS A 62 -15.60 -13.12 10.45
CA LYS A 62 -16.35 -13.96 9.52
C LYS A 62 -16.86 -13.14 8.34
N LEU A 63 -17.20 -13.84 7.26
CA LEU A 63 -17.80 -13.21 6.08
C LEU A 63 -19.09 -12.45 6.42
N LYS A 64 -19.90 -12.95 7.35
CA LYS A 64 -21.09 -12.22 7.83
C LYS A 64 -20.75 -10.87 8.47
N ASP A 65 -19.61 -10.78 9.16
CA ASP A 65 -19.19 -9.54 9.83
C ASP A 65 -18.75 -8.53 8.76
N LEU A 66 -18.02 -8.98 7.73
CA LEU A 66 -17.67 -8.15 6.58
C LEU A 66 -18.91 -7.62 5.84
N VAL A 67 -19.89 -8.48 5.55
CA VAL A 67 -21.14 -8.09 4.89
C VAL A 67 -21.97 -7.14 5.78
N HIS A 68 -21.91 -7.31 7.10
CA HIS A 68 -22.56 -6.42 8.05
C HIS A 68 -21.90 -5.03 8.09
N ILE A 69 -20.57 -4.97 7.99
CA ILE A 69 -19.82 -3.72 7.90
C ILE A 69 -20.06 -3.02 6.55
N MET A 70 -20.00 -3.74 5.43
CA MET A 70 -20.18 -3.19 4.10
C MET A 70 -21.32 -3.89 3.36
N PRO A 71 -22.57 -3.49 3.61
CA PRO A 71 -23.72 -4.09 2.94
C PRO A 71 -23.87 -3.64 1.48
N ILE A 72 -23.27 -2.51 1.11
CA ILE A 72 -23.25 -1.99 -0.26
C ILE A 72 -21.86 -2.24 -0.84
N MET A 73 -21.83 -2.88 -1.99
CA MET A 73 -20.63 -3.08 -2.79
C MET A 73 -20.58 -1.97 -3.83
N ASP A 74 -19.70 -1.00 -3.60
CA ASP A 74 -19.40 0.06 -4.56
C ASP A 74 -17.99 -0.21 -5.13
N PRO A 75 -17.80 -0.13 -6.44
CA PRO A 75 -16.50 -0.35 -7.05
C PRO A 75 -15.52 0.77 -6.67
N MET A 76 -14.24 0.39 -6.64
CA MET A 76 -13.14 1.33 -6.47
C MET A 76 -12.76 1.95 -7.82
N ILE A 77 -12.13 3.11 -7.77
CA ILE A 77 -11.58 3.81 -8.94
C ILE A 77 -10.27 4.49 -8.53
N VAL A 78 -9.30 4.56 -9.45
CA VAL A 78 -8.05 5.28 -9.23
C VAL A 78 -8.00 6.51 -10.12
N LEU A 79 -7.77 7.66 -9.50
CA LEU A 79 -7.79 8.98 -10.12
C LEU A 79 -6.40 9.61 -10.09
N SER A 80 -6.06 10.41 -11.09
CA SER A 80 -4.96 11.37 -11.05
C SER A 80 -5.50 12.67 -10.45
N ALA A 81 -5.21 12.91 -9.18
CA ALA A 81 -5.70 14.09 -8.45
C ALA A 81 -4.54 15.01 -8.09
N SER A 82 -4.69 16.31 -8.35
CA SER A 82 -3.72 17.31 -7.85
C SER A 82 -3.83 17.42 -6.33
N GLY A 83 -2.75 17.87 -5.68
CA GLY A 83 -2.77 18.11 -4.23
C GLY A 83 -3.88 19.09 -3.81
N GLU A 84 -4.20 20.08 -4.65
CA GLU A 84 -5.34 20.98 -4.45
C GLU A 84 -6.69 20.24 -4.43
N VAL A 85 -6.90 19.27 -5.33
CA VAL A 85 -8.13 18.47 -5.35
C VAL A 85 -8.23 17.58 -4.11
N ILE A 86 -7.12 16.97 -3.69
CA ILE A 86 -7.07 16.16 -2.47
C ILE A 86 -7.42 17.01 -1.25
N TRP A 87 -6.83 18.21 -1.11
CA TRP A 87 -7.16 19.14 -0.04
C TRP A 87 -8.65 19.51 -0.04
N LYS A 88 -9.23 19.87 -1.20
CA LYS A 88 -10.67 20.17 -1.33
C LYS A 88 -11.55 18.98 -0.96
N ALA A 89 -11.14 17.76 -1.31
CA ALA A 89 -11.86 16.54 -0.95
C ALA A 89 -11.87 16.31 0.57
N LEU A 90 -10.73 16.52 1.24
CA LEU A 90 -10.65 16.44 2.71
C LEU A 90 -11.48 17.52 3.39
N GLU A 91 -11.45 18.76 2.88
CA GLU A 91 -12.28 19.88 3.38
C GLU A 91 -13.78 19.55 3.30
N ASN A 92 -14.24 19.00 2.17
CA ASN A 92 -15.61 18.51 2.06
C ASN A 92 -15.90 17.41 3.09
N GLY A 93 -14.97 16.47 3.27
CA GLY A 93 -15.10 15.37 4.21
C GLY A 93 -15.34 15.82 5.64
N VAL A 94 -14.62 16.85 6.10
CA VAL A 94 -14.78 17.40 7.47
C VAL A 94 -15.81 18.53 7.58
N SER A 95 -16.44 18.95 6.47
CA SER A 95 -17.32 20.13 6.41
C SER A 95 -18.53 20.09 7.34
N GLN A 96 -19.11 18.90 7.56
CA GLN A 96 -20.32 18.74 8.40
C GLN A 96 -19.99 18.27 9.83
N TRP A 97 -18.72 18.06 10.16
CA TRP A 97 -18.31 17.72 11.52
C TRP A 97 -18.82 18.78 12.51
N PRO A 98 -19.38 18.42 13.69
CA PRO A 98 -19.41 17.08 14.31
C PRO A 98 -20.68 16.25 14.01
N LYS A 99 -21.49 16.62 12.99
CA LYS A 99 -22.62 15.79 12.58
C LYS A 99 -22.09 14.46 12.05
N LEU A 100 -22.75 13.36 12.43
CA LEU A 100 -22.41 11.98 12.03
C LEU A 100 -22.78 11.69 10.56
N GLU A 101 -22.34 12.56 9.65
CA GLU A 101 -22.55 12.46 8.22
C GLU A 101 -21.61 11.43 7.61
N GLY A 102 -22.12 10.64 6.65
CA GLY A 102 -21.34 9.59 5.99
C GLY A 102 -20.16 10.10 5.15
N ARG A 103 -20.10 11.41 4.89
CA ARG A 103 -19.02 12.04 4.11
C ARG A 103 -17.68 12.07 4.82
N PHE A 104 -17.63 11.88 6.15
CA PHE A 104 -16.36 11.96 6.89
C PHE A 104 -15.35 10.93 6.34
N PRO A 105 -14.09 11.31 6.04
CA PRO A 105 -13.16 10.44 5.36
C PRO A 105 -12.40 9.54 6.35
N GLN A 106 -12.30 8.26 6.03
CA GLN A 106 -11.26 7.35 6.52
C GLN A 106 -10.16 7.29 5.46
N VAL A 107 -8.89 7.34 5.89
CA VAL A 107 -7.78 7.62 4.97
C VAL A 107 -6.59 6.67 5.16
N SER A 108 -5.82 6.50 4.08
CA SER A 108 -4.53 5.82 4.09
C SER A 108 -3.56 6.49 3.11
N GLY A 109 -2.25 6.38 3.38
CA GLY A 109 -1.20 7.08 2.63
C GLY A 109 -1.15 8.60 2.84
N ILE A 110 -2.07 9.15 3.63
CA ILE A 110 -2.19 10.56 3.94
C ILE A 110 -2.47 10.79 5.43
N ARG A 111 -1.87 11.83 5.98
CA ARG A 111 -2.10 12.34 7.33
C ARG A 111 -2.49 13.81 7.23
N PHE A 112 -3.51 14.25 7.96
CA PHE A 112 -3.92 15.64 8.00
C PHE A 112 -4.46 16.05 9.37
N ALA A 113 -4.41 17.36 9.63
CA ALA A 113 -5.04 17.96 10.79
C ALA A 113 -6.13 18.94 10.37
N PHE A 114 -7.24 18.99 11.11
CA PHE A 114 -8.31 19.94 10.86
C PHE A 114 -8.76 20.65 12.13
N ASP A 115 -9.18 21.90 11.96
CA ASP A 115 -9.65 22.78 13.01
C ASP A 115 -11.18 22.90 12.94
N PRO A 116 -11.91 22.31 13.91
CA PRO A 116 -13.37 22.36 13.90
C PRO A 116 -13.94 23.75 14.21
N THR A 117 -13.14 24.66 14.78
CA THR A 117 -13.57 26.03 15.13
C THR A 117 -13.69 26.93 13.91
N LYS A 118 -13.01 26.58 12.81
CA LYS A 118 -13.05 27.29 11.53
C LYS A 118 -14.32 26.95 10.73
N PRO A 119 -14.78 27.88 9.85
CA PRO A 119 -15.93 27.63 9.01
C PRO A 119 -15.68 26.45 8.05
N PRO A 120 -16.72 25.67 7.67
CA PRO A 120 -16.59 24.61 6.69
C PRO A 120 -15.91 25.07 5.40
N GLY A 121 -14.99 24.26 4.86
CA GLY A 121 -14.19 24.60 3.68
C GLY A 121 -12.89 25.38 3.98
N HIS A 122 -12.66 25.74 5.24
CA HIS A 122 -11.43 26.38 5.71
C HIS A 122 -10.91 25.72 7.00
N ARG A 123 -11.23 24.45 7.22
CA ARG A 123 -10.88 23.72 8.45
C ARG A 123 -9.47 23.12 8.39
N ILE A 124 -8.97 22.82 7.20
CA ILE A 124 -7.72 22.13 6.96
C ILE A 124 -6.73 23.13 6.36
N ASP A 125 -5.64 23.39 7.08
CA ASP A 125 -4.50 24.08 6.52
C ASP A 125 -3.68 23.08 5.68
N PRO A 126 -3.44 23.32 4.37
CA PRO A 126 -2.62 22.44 3.54
C PRO A 126 -1.23 22.13 4.13
N ASN A 127 -0.69 23.04 4.94
CA ASN A 127 0.59 22.86 5.60
C ASN A 127 0.64 21.70 6.61
N TYR A 128 -0.51 21.22 7.06
CA TYR A 128 -0.61 20.07 7.98
C TYR A 128 -0.97 18.77 7.26
N ILE A 129 -0.95 18.75 5.93
CA ILE A 129 -1.21 17.55 5.14
C ILE A 129 0.13 16.93 4.72
N LYS A 130 0.32 15.66 5.07
CA LYS A 130 1.43 14.82 4.62
C LYS A 130 0.91 13.66 3.78
N ILE A 131 1.50 13.42 2.61
CA ILE A 131 1.28 12.23 1.79
C ILE A 131 2.57 11.41 1.86
N GLY A 132 2.49 10.20 2.40
CA GLY A 132 3.67 9.47 2.86
C GLY A 132 4.49 10.32 3.85
N ASP A 133 5.78 10.48 3.56
CA ASP A 133 6.72 11.26 4.38
C ASP A 133 6.90 12.70 3.89
N GLU A 134 6.13 13.15 2.90
CA GLU A 134 6.24 14.48 2.31
C GLU A 134 5.01 15.34 2.59
N TYR A 135 5.24 16.64 2.87
CA TYR A 135 4.17 17.62 2.86
C TYR A 135 3.54 17.72 1.47
N ILE A 136 2.23 17.94 1.42
CA ILE A 136 1.51 18.02 0.16
C ILE A 136 2.02 19.18 -0.71
N ASP A 137 2.39 18.86 -1.94
CA ASP A 137 2.50 19.86 -3.01
C ASP A 137 1.15 19.96 -3.73
N LEU A 138 0.53 21.14 -3.69
CA LEU A 138 -0.78 21.41 -4.28
C LEU A 138 -0.80 21.26 -5.80
N LYS A 139 0.35 21.43 -6.48
CA LYS A 139 0.47 21.34 -7.94
C LYS A 139 0.84 19.94 -8.42
N LYS A 140 1.44 19.11 -7.56
CA LYS A 140 1.79 17.73 -7.86
C LYS A 140 0.52 16.89 -8.00
N HIS A 141 0.54 15.96 -8.96
CA HIS A 141 -0.50 14.95 -9.13
C HIS A 141 -0.14 13.67 -8.36
N TYR A 142 -1.13 13.08 -7.73
CA TYR A 142 -1.01 11.84 -6.94
C TYR A 142 -2.04 10.83 -7.43
N ARG A 143 -1.72 9.54 -7.26
CA ARG A 143 -2.67 8.44 -7.48
C ARG A 143 -3.61 8.37 -6.28
N LEU A 144 -4.85 8.78 -6.47
CA LEU A 144 -5.90 8.72 -5.45
C LEU A 144 -6.82 7.52 -5.69
N CYS A 145 -6.82 6.56 -4.79
CA CYS A 145 -7.85 5.52 -4.73
C CYS A 145 -9.07 6.03 -3.96
N THR A 146 -10.24 5.88 -4.57
CA THR A 146 -11.52 6.17 -3.93
C THR A 146 -12.61 5.28 -4.50
N LYS A 147 -13.88 5.54 -4.16
CA LYS A 147 -15.02 4.81 -4.71
C LYS A 147 -15.60 5.55 -5.91
N ALA A 148 -16.16 4.81 -6.88
CA ALA A 148 -16.91 5.40 -8.00
C ALA A 148 -18.04 6.33 -7.52
N TYR A 149 -18.69 5.99 -6.39
CA TYR A 149 -19.68 6.84 -5.73
C TYR A 149 -19.18 8.27 -5.44
N LEU A 150 -17.94 8.39 -4.93
CA LEU A 150 -17.34 9.69 -4.60
C LEU A 150 -16.87 10.42 -5.86
N TYR A 151 -16.33 9.69 -6.84
CA TYR A 151 -15.98 10.23 -8.16
C TYR A 151 -17.19 10.85 -8.87
N GLN A 152 -18.38 10.26 -8.73
CA GLN A 152 -19.64 10.83 -9.23
C GLN A 152 -20.14 12.06 -8.44
N GLY A 153 -19.33 12.60 -7.52
CA GLY A 153 -19.58 13.79 -6.70
C GLY A 153 -20.67 13.63 -5.66
N LYS A 154 -21.00 12.39 -5.29
CA LYS A 154 -21.90 12.12 -4.17
C LYS A 154 -21.23 12.50 -2.84
N ASP A 155 -22.01 12.64 -1.76
CA ASP A 155 -21.54 13.14 -0.46
C ASP A 155 -20.83 14.51 -0.48
N GLY A 156 -21.01 15.27 -1.56
CA GLY A 156 -20.41 16.60 -1.74
C GLY A 156 -19.01 16.59 -2.37
N TYR A 157 -18.48 15.43 -2.75
CA TYR A 157 -17.15 15.27 -3.36
C TYR A 157 -17.10 15.70 -4.84
N ASN A 158 -17.78 16.80 -5.20
CA ASN A 158 -17.87 17.28 -6.57
C ASN A 158 -16.50 17.61 -7.19
N CYS A 159 -15.50 17.94 -6.37
CA CYS A 159 -14.13 18.19 -6.81
C CYS A 159 -13.47 16.98 -7.51
N LEU A 160 -13.98 15.75 -7.29
CA LEU A 160 -13.40 14.54 -7.88
C LEU A 160 -13.88 14.25 -9.30
N LYS A 161 -15.02 14.82 -9.73
CA LYS A 161 -15.65 14.53 -11.04
C LYS A 161 -14.77 14.86 -12.25
N GLU A 162 -13.90 15.86 -12.10
CA GLU A 162 -13.07 16.37 -13.20
C GLU A 162 -11.66 15.74 -13.21
N CYS A 163 -11.39 14.82 -12.28
CA CYS A 163 -10.10 14.13 -12.25
C CYS A 163 -9.99 13.13 -13.40
N GLU A 164 -8.78 13.03 -13.97
CA GLU A 164 -8.47 11.98 -14.93
C GLU A 164 -8.52 10.61 -14.25
N VAL A 165 -9.21 9.66 -14.88
CA VAL A 165 -9.30 8.27 -14.41
C VAL A 165 -8.07 7.51 -14.89
N LEU A 166 -7.25 7.03 -13.96
CA LEU A 166 -6.05 6.22 -14.25
C LEU A 166 -6.38 4.73 -14.35
N VAL A 167 -7.27 4.25 -13.47
CA VAL A 167 -7.76 2.87 -13.49
C VAL A 167 -9.28 2.94 -13.32
N PRO A 168 -10.06 2.48 -14.31
CA PRO A 168 -11.51 2.55 -14.27
C PRO A 168 -12.11 1.50 -13.32
N GLU A 169 -13.41 1.61 -13.07
CA GLU A 169 -14.12 0.78 -12.10
C GLU A 169 -14.14 -0.72 -12.47
N GLU A 170 -14.09 -1.04 -13.76
CA GLU A 170 -14.10 -2.42 -14.27
C GLU A 170 -12.76 -3.15 -14.07
N GLU A 171 -11.66 -2.40 -13.96
CA GLU A 171 -10.32 -2.95 -13.74
C GLU A 171 -9.93 -2.98 -12.25
N CYS A 172 -10.61 -2.17 -11.43
CA CYS A 172 -10.39 -2.17 -10.00
C CYS A 172 -11.07 -3.38 -9.33
N PRO A 173 -10.41 -4.05 -8.37
CA PRO A 173 -11.11 -5.04 -7.57
C PRO A 173 -12.19 -4.36 -6.72
N GLU A 174 -13.33 -5.04 -6.55
CA GLU A 174 -14.31 -4.64 -5.55
C GLU A 174 -13.70 -4.64 -4.15
N LEU A 175 -14.06 -3.67 -3.28
CA LEU A 175 -13.46 -3.56 -1.95
C LEU A 175 -13.67 -4.82 -1.09
N CYS A 176 -14.87 -5.42 -1.13
CA CYS A 176 -15.15 -6.70 -0.47
C CYS A 176 -14.22 -7.83 -0.96
N THR A 177 -13.92 -7.85 -2.25
CA THR A 177 -13.05 -8.85 -2.88
C THR A 177 -11.59 -8.58 -2.53
N ALA A 178 -11.16 -7.31 -2.54
CA ALA A 178 -9.83 -6.90 -2.12
C ALA A 178 -9.55 -7.31 -0.66
N ILE A 179 -10.54 -7.17 0.23
CA ILE A 179 -10.44 -7.61 1.63
C ILE A 179 -10.34 -9.13 1.73
N GLN A 180 -11.19 -9.88 1.02
CA GLN A 180 -11.10 -11.35 1.00
C GLN A 180 -9.75 -11.84 0.43
N ASN A 181 -9.26 -11.20 -0.63
CA ASN A 181 -7.95 -11.47 -1.20
C ASN A 181 -6.81 -11.15 -0.24
N HIS A 182 -6.93 -10.05 0.53
CA HIS A 182 -5.99 -9.72 1.59
C HIS A 182 -5.90 -10.86 2.62
N PHE A 183 -7.03 -11.32 3.16
CA PHE A 183 -7.07 -12.45 4.08
C PHE A 183 -6.54 -13.77 3.48
N ALA A 184 -6.87 -14.06 2.21
CA ALA A 184 -6.36 -15.23 1.50
C ALA A 184 -4.84 -15.17 1.33
N SER A 185 -4.29 -14.01 0.98
CA SER A 185 -2.85 -13.80 0.83
C SER A 185 -2.11 -13.96 2.16
N MET A 186 -2.65 -13.43 3.26
CA MET A 186 -2.09 -13.59 4.60
C MET A 186 -2.09 -15.06 5.04
N SER A 187 -3.17 -15.78 4.74
CA SER A 187 -3.28 -17.21 5.05
C SER A 187 -2.26 -18.04 4.26
N ALA A 188 -2.02 -17.70 2.99
CA ALA A 188 -1.00 -18.34 2.16
C ALA A 188 0.43 -18.08 2.68
N VAL A 189 0.74 -16.84 3.08
CA VAL A 189 2.04 -16.48 3.68
C VAL A 189 2.23 -17.24 5.00
N THR A 190 1.24 -17.22 5.89
CA THR A 190 1.28 -17.95 7.17
C THR A 190 1.47 -19.45 6.97
N THR A 191 0.78 -20.03 5.98
CA THR A 191 0.92 -21.46 5.64
C THR A 191 2.30 -21.79 5.09
N ARG A 192 2.87 -20.90 4.25
CA ARG A 192 4.23 -21.05 3.72
C ARG A 192 5.30 -20.95 4.81
N LEU A 193 5.15 -20.02 5.75
CA LEU A 193 6.02 -19.92 6.93
C LEU A 193 5.96 -21.21 7.78
N ARG A 194 4.77 -21.81 7.91
CA ARG A 194 4.58 -23.08 8.62
C ARG A 194 5.07 -24.31 7.86
N ARG A 195 5.18 -24.23 6.53
CA ARG A 195 5.62 -25.34 5.65
C ARG A 195 6.60 -24.82 4.60
N PRO A 196 7.90 -24.72 4.92
CA PRO A 196 8.90 -24.38 3.92
C PRO A 196 8.96 -25.51 2.88
N SER A 197 8.34 -25.29 1.71
CA SER A 197 8.49 -26.19 0.58
C SER A 197 9.96 -26.24 0.16
N ARG A 198 10.52 -27.46 0.01
CA ARG A 198 11.91 -27.70 -0.41
C ARG A 198 12.20 -27.24 -1.84
N HIS A 199 11.18 -26.93 -2.63
CA HIS A 199 11.32 -26.56 -4.03
C HIS A 199 11.04 -25.06 -4.22
N LEU A 200 12.05 -24.24 -3.94
CA LEU A 200 12.03 -22.81 -4.24
C LEU A 200 12.32 -22.60 -5.73
N GLN A 201 11.28 -22.46 -6.56
CA GLN A 201 11.44 -21.61 -7.74
C GLN A 201 11.62 -20.18 -7.21
N LYS A 202 12.82 -19.64 -7.41
CA LYS A 202 13.15 -18.27 -7.02
C LYS A 202 12.28 -17.33 -7.86
N PHE A 203 11.22 -16.80 -7.25
CA PHE A 203 10.60 -15.58 -7.77
C PHE A 203 11.66 -14.50 -7.66
N VAL A 204 11.97 -13.84 -8.78
CA VAL A 204 12.79 -12.63 -8.79
C VAL A 204 11.97 -11.58 -8.05
N ALA A 205 12.24 -11.42 -6.76
CA ALA A 205 11.78 -10.28 -6.00
C ALA A 205 12.56 -9.08 -6.54
N ALA A 206 11.89 -8.21 -7.29
CA ALA A 206 12.39 -6.89 -7.60
C ALA A 206 12.50 -6.11 -6.27
N SER A 207 13.65 -6.23 -5.63
CA SER A 207 14.00 -5.51 -4.42
C SER A 207 14.52 -4.11 -4.79
N LYS A 208 13.71 -3.11 -4.42
CA LYS A 208 14.03 -1.77 -3.91
C LYS A 208 15.25 -1.03 -4.49
N SER A 209 14.99 0.14 -5.09
CA SER A 209 15.57 1.46 -4.76
C SER A 209 15.22 2.45 -5.88
N HIS A 210 14.19 3.28 -5.70
CA HIS A 210 14.01 4.45 -6.57
C HIS A 210 14.95 5.56 -6.12
N THR A 211 16.23 5.44 -6.51
CA THR A 211 17.11 6.59 -6.67
C THR A 211 16.89 7.15 -8.08
N THR A 212 16.43 8.38 -8.12
CA THR A 212 16.18 9.21 -9.30
C THR A 212 17.44 9.36 -10.14
N VAL A 213 17.44 8.79 -11.35
CA VAL A 213 18.34 9.24 -12.42
C VAL A 213 17.53 9.38 -13.71
N SER A 214 17.36 10.64 -14.11
CA SER A 214 16.85 11.05 -15.41
C SER A 214 17.77 10.52 -16.52
N PHE A 215 17.19 9.82 -17.50
CA PHE A 215 17.87 9.57 -18.77
C PHE A 215 17.00 10.08 -19.92
N LYS A 216 17.44 11.19 -20.51
CA LYS A 216 16.99 11.69 -21.82
C LYS A 216 17.49 10.72 -22.90
N MET A 217 16.59 10.12 -23.67
CA MET A 217 16.96 9.47 -24.93
C MET A 217 17.03 10.52 -26.04
N SER A 218 18.24 10.83 -26.49
CA SER A 218 18.51 11.34 -27.83
C SER A 218 18.85 10.13 -28.70
N LEU A 219 18.04 9.83 -29.71
CA LEU A 219 18.42 8.88 -30.75
C LEU A 219 19.44 9.56 -31.66
N ASP A 220 20.65 9.00 -31.73
CA ASP A 220 21.50 9.01 -32.93
C ASP A 220 22.51 7.86 -32.79
N ALA A 221 22.42 6.87 -33.67
CA ALA A 221 23.31 5.72 -33.75
C ALA A 221 24.12 5.76 -35.06
N PRO A 222 25.34 5.22 -35.06
CA PRO A 222 25.86 4.56 -36.25
C PRO A 222 26.28 3.10 -35.98
N THR A 223 25.96 2.26 -36.96
CA THR A 223 26.17 0.82 -37.10
C THR A 223 27.60 0.47 -37.56
N VAL A 224 28.10 -0.71 -37.15
CA VAL A 224 29.27 -1.38 -37.76
C VAL A 224 29.01 -2.90 -37.84
N PRO A 225 29.33 -3.62 -38.93
CA PRO A 225 28.83 -4.97 -39.21
C PRO A 225 29.80 -6.11 -38.79
N LEU A 226 29.24 -7.31 -38.56
CA LEU A 226 29.97 -8.56 -38.33
C LEU A 226 30.24 -9.29 -39.65
N ASN A 227 31.50 -9.69 -39.85
CA ASN A 227 32.00 -10.45 -40.99
C ASN A 227 31.97 -11.96 -40.71
N ASN A 228 31.65 -12.71 -41.76
CA ASN A 228 31.40 -14.15 -41.81
C ASN A 228 32.68 -14.87 -42.27
N ASN A 229 32.96 -16.09 -41.80
CA ASN A 229 33.73 -17.05 -42.61
C ASN A 229 33.52 -18.52 -42.17
N ASN A 230 33.20 -19.33 -43.18
CA ASN A 230 32.89 -20.75 -43.18
C ASN A 230 34.15 -21.64 -43.11
N GLY A 231 33.97 -22.90 -42.69
CA GLY A 231 34.91 -24.00 -42.94
C GLY A 231 34.35 -25.36 -42.56
N ILE A 232 33.95 -26.14 -43.57
CA ILE A 232 33.33 -27.47 -43.54
C ILE A 232 34.41 -28.58 -43.54
N SER A 233 34.21 -29.72 -42.86
CA SER A 233 34.41 -31.07 -43.44
C SER A 233 34.08 -32.22 -42.47
N ASN A 234 33.70 -33.34 -43.09
CA ASN A 234 32.93 -34.49 -42.59
C ASN A 234 33.78 -35.72 -42.18
N ASN A 235 33.06 -36.74 -41.64
CA ASN A 235 33.32 -38.21 -41.65
C ASN A 235 34.24 -38.77 -40.56
N LYS A 236 34.11 -40.01 -40.03
CA LYS A 236 33.09 -41.08 -39.94
C LYS A 236 33.74 -42.20 -39.07
N ASP A 237 32.92 -43.10 -38.53
CA ASP A 237 33.18 -44.53 -38.18
C ASP A 237 33.92 -44.96 -36.88
N ILE A 238 33.11 -45.48 -35.92
CA ILE A 238 33.02 -46.86 -35.39
C ILE A 238 34.23 -47.61 -34.75
N SER A 239 34.03 -47.97 -33.46
CA SER A 239 34.33 -49.24 -32.72
C SER A 239 35.55 -49.42 -31.78
N ASN A 240 35.21 -50.08 -30.65
CA ASN A 240 35.98 -51.00 -29.79
C ASN A 240 36.78 -50.48 -28.57
N ASN A 241 36.10 -50.47 -27.41
CA ASN A 241 36.38 -51.20 -26.16
C ASN A 241 37.86 -51.46 -25.74
N THR A 242 38.33 -50.86 -24.64
CA THR A 242 38.67 -51.51 -23.33
C THR A 242 39.60 -50.65 -22.46
N ASN A 243 39.19 -50.52 -21.19
CA ASN A 243 39.88 -50.23 -19.92
C ASN A 243 41.32 -49.66 -19.86
N GLY A 244 41.46 -48.62 -19.02
CA GLY A 244 42.55 -48.55 -18.04
C GLY A 244 43.29 -47.22 -17.86
N SER A 245 42.79 -46.39 -16.92
CA SER A 245 43.54 -45.56 -15.94
C SER A 245 44.52 -44.45 -16.37
N THR A 246 44.65 -43.48 -15.44
CA THR A 246 45.69 -42.43 -15.24
C THR A 246 45.66 -41.18 -16.14
N ASP A 247 45.35 -40.02 -15.56
CA ASP A 247 46.31 -38.94 -15.16
C ASP A 247 45.58 -37.58 -14.93
N ASN A 248 45.80 -36.90 -13.80
CA ASN A 248 46.69 -35.72 -13.62
C ASN A 248 46.43 -34.55 -14.60
N ASN A 249 46.43 -33.26 -14.25
CA ASN A 249 46.56 -32.50 -13.00
C ASN A 249 46.23 -31.02 -13.31
N ASN A 250 45.97 -30.25 -12.25
CA ASN A 250 46.26 -28.81 -12.07
C ASN A 250 45.36 -27.70 -12.68
N GLY A 251 44.90 -26.82 -11.78
CA GLY A 251 44.38 -25.49 -12.13
C GLY A 251 43.89 -24.61 -10.97
N LEU A 252 44.82 -24.14 -10.14
CA LEU A 252 44.84 -22.92 -9.28
C LEU A 252 43.71 -22.60 -8.26
N MET A 253 44.19 -22.15 -7.11
CA MET A 253 43.47 -21.77 -5.89
C MET A 253 42.90 -20.34 -5.92
N ILE A 254 41.71 -20.15 -5.36
CA ILE A 254 41.24 -18.90 -4.74
C ILE A 254 40.58 -19.26 -3.40
N GLU A 255 40.84 -18.40 -2.41
CA GLU A 255 40.69 -18.55 -0.96
C GLU A 255 39.35 -19.07 -0.41
N ASN A 256 39.49 -19.84 0.69
CA ASN A 256 38.43 -20.29 1.58
C ASN A 256 37.69 -19.11 2.24
N GLN A 257 36.37 -19.02 2.02
CA GLN A 257 35.45 -18.45 2.99
C GLN A 257 34.32 -19.46 3.26
N THR A 258 34.03 -19.61 4.55
CA THR A 258 33.21 -20.62 5.24
C THR A 258 31.85 -20.95 4.59
N PRO A 259 31.35 -22.20 4.72
CA PRO A 259 29.99 -22.53 4.30
C PRO A 259 28.99 -21.77 5.18
N PHE A 260 28.15 -20.96 4.54
CA PHE A 260 27.07 -20.21 5.15
C PHE A 260 26.23 -21.11 6.06
N GLY A 261 26.07 -20.63 7.30
CA GLY A 261 25.42 -21.33 8.39
C GLY A 261 24.01 -21.80 8.09
N SER A 262 23.65 -22.88 8.76
CA SER A 262 22.28 -23.31 9.03
C SER A 262 21.36 -22.12 9.34
N PRO A 263 20.10 -22.12 8.89
CA PRO A 263 19.18 -21.04 9.22
C PRO A 263 19.00 -20.99 10.74
N SER A 264 19.43 -19.89 11.35
CA SER A 264 19.15 -19.58 12.75
C SER A 264 17.63 -19.50 12.98
N PRO A 265 17.10 -20.04 14.09
CA PRO A 265 15.67 -20.13 14.37
C PRO A 265 14.94 -18.77 14.50
N ASP A 266 15.68 -17.66 14.56
CA ASP A 266 15.14 -16.31 14.75
C ASP A 266 14.42 -15.69 13.55
N HIS A 267 14.65 -16.17 12.32
CA HIS A 267 13.94 -15.60 11.15
C HIS A 267 12.46 -16.00 11.12
N ASN A 268 12.10 -17.20 11.58
CA ASN A 268 10.70 -17.62 11.66
C ASN A 268 9.91 -16.81 12.70
N HIS A 269 10.56 -16.27 13.73
CA HIS A 269 9.87 -15.49 14.76
C HIS A 269 9.56 -14.05 14.34
N ARG A 270 10.44 -13.41 13.56
CA ARG A 270 10.17 -12.07 13.01
C ARG A 270 9.04 -12.09 11.99
N ASP A 271 9.00 -13.12 11.13
CA ASP A 271 7.98 -13.22 10.09
C ASP A 271 6.59 -13.62 10.64
N MET A 272 6.52 -14.35 11.76
CA MET A 272 5.25 -14.65 12.43
C MET A 272 4.61 -13.42 13.10
N GLY A 273 5.39 -12.38 13.41
CA GLY A 273 4.88 -11.09 13.87
C GLY A 273 4.23 -10.26 12.76
N LEU A 274 4.64 -10.47 11.49
CA LEU A 274 4.15 -9.71 10.33
C LEU A 274 2.72 -10.08 9.91
N CYS A 275 2.20 -11.23 10.33
CA CYS A 275 0.84 -11.67 10.00
C CYS A 275 -0.17 -11.47 11.15
N ARG A 276 0.20 -10.71 12.19
CA ARG A 276 -0.70 -10.40 13.31
C ARG A 276 -1.59 -9.23 12.94
N LEU A 277 -2.87 -9.49 12.73
CA LEU A 277 -3.86 -8.45 12.44
C LEU A 277 -4.22 -7.65 13.69
N GLU A 278 -3.52 -6.53 13.87
CA GLU A 278 -3.79 -5.52 14.90
C GLU A 278 -3.80 -4.13 14.27
N PRO A 279 -4.84 -3.76 13.49
CA PRO A 279 -5.00 -2.39 13.03
C PRO A 279 -5.05 -1.43 14.23
N LYS A 280 -4.33 -0.31 14.11
CA LYS A 280 -4.23 0.72 15.15
C LYS A 280 -4.61 2.08 14.58
N VAL A 281 -4.95 2.99 15.48
CA VAL A 281 -5.01 4.42 15.19
C VAL A 281 -3.58 4.93 15.13
N GLU A 282 -3.24 5.66 14.08
CA GLU A 282 -1.88 6.12 13.77
C GLU A 282 -1.80 7.65 13.65
N ASP A 283 -2.81 8.36 14.16
CA ASP A 283 -2.94 9.81 14.10
C ASP A 283 -2.87 10.37 12.68
N ARG A 284 -3.48 9.65 11.73
CA ARG A 284 -3.71 10.06 10.34
C ARG A 284 -4.73 11.20 10.24
N ILE A 285 -5.68 11.27 11.18
CA ILE A 285 -6.69 12.35 11.24
C ILE A 285 -6.63 13.02 12.61
N ILE A 286 -6.10 14.23 12.66
CA ILE A 286 -5.90 14.97 13.90
C ILE A 286 -6.93 16.10 14.03
N ILE A 287 -7.66 16.12 15.14
CA ILE A 287 -8.61 17.19 15.45
C ILE A 287 -7.90 18.23 16.31
N LEU A 288 -7.74 19.44 15.79
CA LEU A 288 -7.08 20.56 16.48
C LEU A 288 -8.03 21.20 17.47
N THR A 289 -8.11 20.64 18.68
CA THR A 289 -8.93 21.19 19.77
C THR A 289 -8.17 22.18 20.64
N ASN A 290 -6.84 22.04 20.74
CA ASN A 290 -5.99 22.83 21.62
C ASN A 290 -4.84 23.52 20.85
N GLU A 291 -4.46 24.72 21.30
CA GLU A 291 -3.32 25.46 20.73
C GLU A 291 -2.00 24.71 20.85
N ASP A 292 -1.82 23.92 21.90
CA ASP A 292 -0.59 23.15 22.11
C ASP A 292 -0.38 22.07 21.04
N MET A 293 -1.48 21.49 20.52
CA MET A 293 -1.41 20.55 19.40
C MET A 293 -0.97 21.25 18.12
N ARG A 294 -1.45 22.48 17.88
CA ARG A 294 -1.01 23.29 16.73
C ARG A 294 0.49 23.58 16.82
N LYS A 295 0.96 24.06 17.98
CA LYS A 295 2.39 24.32 18.21
C LYS A 295 3.25 23.08 18.03
N SER A 296 2.77 21.91 18.46
CA SER A 296 3.49 20.64 18.26
C SER A 296 3.63 20.30 16.78
N LEU A 297 2.58 20.46 15.98
CA LEU A 297 2.63 20.20 14.53
C LEU A 297 3.49 21.22 13.79
N GLU A 298 3.45 22.49 14.21
CA GLU A 298 4.34 23.54 13.68
C GLU A 298 5.81 23.23 13.99
N SER A 299 6.10 22.76 15.22
CA SER A 299 7.45 22.34 15.61
C SER A 299 7.92 21.10 14.84
N GLU A 300 7.05 20.10 14.67
CA GLU A 300 7.34 18.90 13.84
C GLU A 300 7.70 19.33 12.42
N ARG A 301 6.89 20.22 11.83
CA ARG A 301 7.12 20.74 10.49
C ARG A 301 8.42 21.51 10.35
N ASN A 302 8.72 22.41 11.28
CA ASN A 302 9.95 23.19 11.21
C ASN A 302 11.19 22.27 11.33
N GLY A 303 11.13 21.26 12.20
CA GLY A 303 12.18 20.24 12.30
C GLY A 303 12.37 19.44 11.01
N ASP A 304 11.27 19.02 10.37
CA ASP A 304 11.33 18.30 9.09
C ASP A 304 11.92 19.14 7.96
N ILE A 305 11.59 20.44 7.91
CA ILE A 305 12.13 21.38 6.92
C ILE A 305 13.63 21.61 7.15
N GLU A 306 14.04 21.81 8.41
CA GLU A 306 15.46 21.99 8.75
C GLU A 306 16.29 20.77 8.36
N MET A 307 15.83 19.55 8.67
CA MET A 307 16.52 18.31 8.29
C MET A 307 16.69 18.14 6.78
N ARG A 308 15.73 18.62 5.98
CA ARG A 308 15.81 18.59 4.51
C ARG A 308 16.77 19.62 3.92
N LEU A 309 17.01 20.74 4.61
CA LEU A 309 17.95 21.77 4.17
C LEU A 309 19.40 21.43 4.51
N THR A 310 19.63 20.57 5.51
CA THR A 310 20.96 20.14 5.94
C THR A 310 21.54 18.92 5.22
N ASN A 311 20.72 18.18 4.45
CA ASN A 311 21.13 17.00 3.67
C ASN A 311 21.13 17.30 2.17
#